data_AF-A0A4P9VKL5-F1
#
_entry.id   AF-A0A4P9VKL5-F1
#
_cell.length_a   1.000
_cell.length_b   1.000
_cell.length_c   1.000
_cell.angle_alpha   90.00
_cell.angle_beta   90.00
_cell.angle_gamma   90.00
#
_symmetry.space_group_name_H-M   'P 1'
#
loop_
_entity.id
_entity.type
_entity.pdbx_description
1 polymer ?
#
loop_
_entity_poly.entity_id
_entity_poly.type
_entity_poly.pdbx_seq_one_letter_code
_entity_poly.pdbx_strand_id
1 'polypeptide(L)'
;MKALMSIICLLVLVYLIYQNFGDKELDIVISGENYSVENKDYNYQYKLNKDMSKIEGVAVFSQYIEDPIEYGGTLIRLMYLDKKAVKLHEQKHGKNAACPAPFLNKYGREKWIYAFDSSIIEQILSTELPNYNDPSTWKKISIKGKCVEKQISGIDKSDNQSLMLPNTHFNSCRSFVVFNLIETPYLNIDW
;
A
#
# COMPACT_ATOMS: atom_id res chain seq x y z
N MET A 1 22.97 36.31 -27.64
CA MET A 1 21.77 35.65 -28.18
C MET A 1 21.71 34.15 -27.88
N LYS A 2 22.72 33.33 -28.23
CA LYS A 2 22.66 31.86 -28.01
C LYS A 2 22.46 31.44 -26.54
N ALA A 3 23.15 32.09 -25.60
CA ALA A 3 23.03 31.79 -24.17
C ALA A 3 21.63 32.11 -23.59
N LEU A 4 20.97 33.17 -24.08
CA LEU A 4 19.63 33.55 -23.62
C LEU A 4 18.59 32.52 -24.08
N MET A 5 18.71 32.04 -25.32
CA MET A 5 17.80 31.04 -25.87
C MET A 5 17.94 29.68 -25.17
N SER A 6 19.16 29.29 -24.80
CA SER A 6 19.41 28.08 -24.03
C SER A 6 18.82 28.12 -22.62
N ILE A 7 18.86 29.28 -21.95
CA ILE A 7 18.24 29.46 -20.63
C ILE A 7 16.71 29.36 -20.72
N ILE A 8 16.10 29.98 -21.75
CA ILE A 8 14.65 29.90 -21.98
C ILE A 8 14.21 28.45 -22.24
N CYS A 9 14.93 27.71 -23.08
CA CYS A 9 14.63 26.29 -23.32
C CYS A 9 14.77 25.45 -22.04
N LEU A 10 15.77 25.72 -21.20
CA LEU A 10 15.95 25.00 -19.94
C LEU A 10 14.81 25.29 -18.96
N LEU A 11 14.38 26.54 -18.86
CA LEU A 11 13.25 26.95 -18.01
C LEU A 11 11.92 26.37 -18.50
N VAL A 12 11.69 26.34 -19.82
CA VAL A 12 10.52 25.68 -20.40
C VAL A 12 10.55 24.18 -20.14
N LEU A 13 11.71 23.53 -20.25
CA LEU A 13 11.85 22.11 -19.96
C LEU A 13 11.60 21.81 -18.47
N VAL A 14 12.16 22.60 -17.56
CA VAL A 14 11.92 22.48 -16.11
C VAL A 14 10.45 22.76 -15.78
N TYR A 15 9.82 23.74 -16.40
CA TYR A 15 8.40 24.04 -16.24
C TYR A 15 7.50 22.90 -16.77
N LEU A 16 7.82 22.32 -17.93
CA LEU A 16 7.10 21.17 -18.49
C LEU A 16 7.26 19.91 -17.62
N ILE A 17 8.46 19.69 -17.08
CA ILE A 17 8.70 18.62 -16.10
C ILE A 17 7.87 18.88 -14.84
N TYR A 18 7.88 20.11 -14.31
CA TYR A 18 7.11 20.46 -13.11
C TYR A 18 5.59 20.33 -13.33
N GLN A 19 5.07 20.73 -14.48
CA GLN A 19 3.67 20.56 -14.87
C GLN A 19 3.29 19.07 -15.00
N ASN A 20 4.16 18.22 -15.56
CA ASN A 20 3.89 16.79 -15.68
C ASN A 20 3.98 16.03 -14.34
N PHE A 21 4.76 16.52 -13.37
CA PHE A 21 4.87 15.90 -12.05
C PHE A 21 3.88 16.48 -11.02
N GLY A 22 3.38 17.69 -11.21
CA GLY A 22 2.46 18.38 -10.29
C GLY A 22 1.04 17.81 -10.24
N ASP A 23 0.65 16.98 -11.21
CA ASP A 23 -0.75 16.56 -11.42
C ASP A 23 -1.11 15.15 -10.91
N LYS A 24 -0.18 14.46 -10.23
CA LYS A 24 -0.45 13.16 -9.59
C LYS A 24 -0.77 13.29 -8.09
N GLU A 25 -1.10 14.48 -7.61
CA GLU A 25 -1.50 14.67 -6.22
C GLU A 25 -2.84 13.96 -5.99
N LEU A 26 -2.82 12.92 -5.14
CA LEU A 26 -4.02 12.20 -4.73
C LEU A 26 -4.68 12.98 -3.62
N ASP A 27 -5.89 13.49 -3.86
CA ASP A 27 -6.74 14.01 -2.81
C ASP A 27 -7.43 12.85 -2.11
N ILE A 28 -7.19 12.73 -0.80
CA ILE A 28 -7.72 11.64 0.03
C ILE A 28 -8.64 12.24 1.08
N VAL A 29 -9.91 11.85 1.02
CA VAL A 29 -10.94 12.35 1.93
C VAL A 29 -11.58 11.19 2.68
N ILE A 30 -11.60 11.27 4.01
CA ILE A 30 -12.45 10.41 4.84
C ILE A 30 -13.58 11.23 5.44
N SER A 31 -14.82 10.81 5.16
CA SER A 31 -16.02 11.38 5.75
C SER A 31 -16.90 10.27 6.32
N GLY A 32 -16.86 10.11 7.65
CA GLY A 32 -17.56 9.05 8.35
C GLY A 32 -17.03 7.65 7.96
N GLU A 33 -17.86 6.88 7.26
CA GLU A 33 -17.51 5.55 6.75
C GLU A 33 -17.05 5.57 5.29
N ASN A 34 -16.98 6.74 4.65
CA ASN A 34 -16.56 6.84 3.27
C ASN A 34 -15.10 7.25 3.19
N TYR A 35 -14.34 6.57 2.35
CA TYR A 35 -12.98 6.89 1.96
C TYR A 35 -12.96 7.15 0.45
N SER A 36 -12.47 8.31 0.06
CA SER A 36 -12.40 8.72 -1.33
C SER A 36 -10.95 8.97 -1.73
N VAL A 37 -10.59 8.52 -2.93
CA VAL A 37 -9.31 8.83 -3.58
C VAL A 37 -9.65 9.49 -4.91
N GLU A 38 -9.20 10.73 -5.07
CA GLU A 38 -9.53 11.54 -6.23
C GLU A 38 -8.29 12.22 -6.79
N ASN A 39 -8.22 12.34 -8.11
CA ASN A 39 -7.33 13.28 -8.77
C ASN A 39 -8.06 13.89 -9.98
N LYS A 40 -7.35 14.57 -10.86
CA LYS A 40 -7.97 15.19 -12.06
C LYS A 40 -8.63 14.17 -13.02
N ASP A 41 -8.13 12.94 -13.05
CA ASP A 41 -8.50 11.92 -14.05
C ASP A 41 -9.42 10.84 -13.46
N TYR A 42 -9.42 10.63 -12.14
CA TYR A 42 -10.09 9.50 -11.50
C TYR A 42 -10.82 9.88 -10.23
N ASN A 43 -11.90 9.16 -9.91
CA ASN A 43 -12.57 9.23 -8.62
C ASN A 43 -12.95 7.83 -8.14
N TYR A 44 -12.45 7.46 -6.97
CA TYR A 44 -12.83 6.23 -6.28
C TYR A 44 -13.48 6.56 -4.95
N GLN A 45 -14.56 5.86 -4.64
CA GLN A 45 -15.21 5.92 -3.33
C GLN A 45 -15.35 4.53 -2.76
N TYR A 46 -15.08 4.42 -1.47
CA TYR A 46 -15.05 3.17 -0.74
C TYR A 46 -15.84 3.30 0.54
N LYS A 47 -16.46 2.20 0.94
CA LYS A 47 -17.05 2.06 2.27
C LYS A 47 -16.05 1.38 3.19
N LEU A 48 -15.70 2.05 4.28
CA LEU A 48 -14.90 1.52 5.36
C LEU A 48 -15.78 0.84 6.41
N ASN A 49 -15.20 -0.15 7.07
CA ASN A 49 -15.80 -0.69 8.28
C ASN A 49 -15.84 0.38 9.38
N LYS A 50 -16.86 0.32 10.23
CA LYS A 50 -17.03 1.21 11.38
C LYS A 50 -15.84 1.14 12.33
N ASP A 51 -15.39 -0.08 12.59
CA ASP A 51 -14.46 -0.36 13.67
C ASP A 51 -13.01 -0.32 13.19
N MET A 52 -12.15 0.21 14.07
CA MET A 52 -10.71 0.12 13.87
C MET A 52 -10.26 -1.32 14.06
N SER A 53 -9.43 -1.80 13.15
CA SER A 53 -8.81 -3.11 13.20
C SER A 53 -7.29 -2.96 13.38
N LYS A 54 -6.69 -3.98 13.98
CA LYS A 54 -5.24 -4.08 14.15
C LYS A 54 -4.72 -5.32 13.45
N ILE A 55 -3.65 -5.14 12.69
CA ILE A 55 -2.87 -6.22 12.07
C ILE A 55 -1.53 -6.29 12.81
N GLU A 56 -1.20 -7.47 13.33
CA GLU A 56 0.10 -7.73 13.95
C GLU A 56 0.72 -8.99 13.36
N GLY A 57 2.00 -8.91 13.01
CA GLY A 57 2.71 -10.04 12.42
C GLY A 57 4.09 -9.68 11.91
N VAL A 58 4.62 -10.52 11.03
CA VAL A 58 5.87 -10.28 10.32
C VAL A 58 5.56 -10.08 8.84
N ALA A 59 5.86 -8.89 8.32
CA ALA A 59 5.90 -8.63 6.89
C ALA A 59 7.06 -9.42 6.28
N VAL A 60 6.73 -10.28 5.32
CA VAL A 60 7.69 -11.18 4.67
C VAL A 60 7.82 -10.90 3.17
N PHE A 61 6.83 -10.23 2.58
CA PHE A 61 6.90 -9.76 1.20
C PHE A 61 6.10 -8.48 1.06
N SER A 62 6.61 -7.51 0.29
CA SER A 62 5.84 -6.34 -0.13
C SER A 62 6.18 -6.01 -1.59
N GLN A 63 5.18 -5.52 -2.30
CA GLN A 63 5.31 -5.07 -3.69
C GLN A 63 4.64 -3.71 -3.83
N TYR A 64 5.38 -2.71 -4.33
CA TYR A 64 4.79 -1.45 -4.77
C TYR A 64 3.93 -1.66 -6.01
N ILE A 65 2.80 -0.97 -6.04
CA ILE A 65 1.96 -0.87 -7.23
C ILE A 65 2.46 0.34 -8.02
N GLU A 66 2.96 0.11 -9.24
CA GLU A 66 3.56 1.16 -10.08
C GLU A 66 2.56 2.28 -10.41
N ASP A 67 1.31 1.89 -10.71
CA ASP A 67 0.20 2.81 -10.95
C ASP A 67 -0.94 2.53 -9.96
N PRO A 68 -0.88 3.06 -8.71
CA PRO A 68 -1.86 2.79 -7.66
C PRO A 68 -3.31 2.98 -8.08
N ILE A 69 -3.54 3.97 -8.93
CA ILE A 69 -4.84 4.33 -9.48
C ILE A 69 -5.50 3.18 -10.24
N GLU A 70 -4.79 2.44 -11.10
CA GLU A 70 -5.36 1.28 -11.80
C GLU A 70 -5.87 0.20 -10.83
N TYR A 71 -5.36 0.23 -9.59
CA TYR A 71 -5.72 -0.66 -8.49
C TYR A 71 -6.53 0.07 -7.40
N GLY A 72 -7.26 1.12 -7.77
CA GLY A 72 -8.17 1.85 -6.89
C GLY A 72 -7.49 2.75 -5.86
N GLY A 73 -6.24 3.16 -6.11
CA GLY A 73 -5.41 3.85 -5.12
C GLY A 73 -4.68 2.91 -4.16
N THR A 74 -4.51 1.63 -4.50
CA THR A 74 -3.69 0.72 -3.68
C THR A 74 -2.21 1.06 -3.83
N LEU A 75 -1.51 1.29 -2.72
CA LEU A 75 -0.09 1.66 -2.72
C LEU A 75 0.82 0.43 -2.78
N ILE A 76 0.57 -0.55 -1.91
CA ILE A 76 1.35 -1.77 -1.82
C ILE A 76 0.47 -3.00 -1.67
N ARG A 77 0.98 -4.13 -2.14
CA ARG A 77 0.52 -5.45 -1.75
C ARG A 77 1.45 -5.99 -0.67
N LEU A 78 0.92 -6.13 0.53
CA LEU A 78 1.63 -6.66 1.69
C LEU A 78 1.26 -8.13 1.90
N MET A 79 2.27 -8.98 2.10
CA MET A 79 2.07 -10.33 2.57
C MET A 79 2.80 -10.54 3.89
N TYR A 80 2.06 -11.02 4.90
CA TYR A 80 2.55 -11.15 6.26
C TYR A 80 2.14 -12.49 6.90
N LEU A 81 2.90 -12.90 7.91
CA LEU A 81 2.59 -14.03 8.78
C LEU A 81 2.08 -13.51 10.12
N ASP A 82 0.92 -13.98 10.57
CA ASP A 82 0.45 -13.67 11.92
C ASP A 82 1.30 -14.35 12.99
N LYS A 83 1.15 -13.95 14.27
CA LYS A 83 1.95 -14.48 15.38
C LYS A 83 1.92 -16.02 15.47
N LYS A 84 0.80 -16.66 15.12
CA LYS A 84 0.69 -18.13 15.16
C LYS A 84 1.48 -18.77 14.02
N ALA A 85 1.37 -18.20 12.82
CA ALA A 85 2.12 -18.65 11.65
C ALA A 85 3.64 -18.46 11.81
N VAL A 86 4.09 -17.35 12.41
CA VAL A 86 5.50 -17.11 12.72
C VAL A 86 6.05 -18.19 13.65
N LYS A 87 5.39 -18.44 14.80
CA LYS A 87 5.82 -19.49 15.73
C LYS A 87 5.89 -20.87 15.08
N LEU A 88 4.93 -21.17 14.20
CA LEU A 88 4.90 -22.42 13.45
C LEU A 88 6.07 -22.53 12.45
N HIS A 89 6.41 -21.44 11.78
CA HIS A 89 7.56 -21.38 10.88
C HIS A 89 8.86 -21.59 11.66
N GLU A 90 9.05 -20.85 12.76
CA GLU A 90 10.24 -20.96 13.61
C GLU A 90 10.44 -22.39 14.14
N GLN A 91 9.37 -23.06 14.55
CA GLN A 91 9.43 -24.45 15.03
C GLN A 91 9.79 -25.46 13.95
N LYS A 92 9.34 -25.26 12.70
CA LYS A 92 9.53 -26.21 11.60
C LYS A 92 10.80 -25.99 10.81
N HIS A 93 11.21 -24.73 10.67
CA HIS A 93 12.26 -24.31 9.75
C HIS A 93 13.40 -23.58 10.44
N GLY A 94 13.17 -23.03 11.64
CA GLY A 94 14.13 -22.21 12.37
C GLY A 94 13.94 -20.70 12.12
N LYS A 95 14.32 -19.88 13.11
CA LYS A 95 14.10 -18.42 13.12
C LYS A 95 14.73 -17.68 11.92
N ASN A 96 15.87 -18.16 11.43
CA ASN A 96 16.64 -17.52 10.35
C ASN A 96 16.45 -18.22 8.99
N ALA A 97 15.50 -19.14 8.86
CA ALA A 97 15.26 -19.84 7.61
C ALA A 97 14.34 -19.01 6.71
N ALA A 98 14.62 -19.03 5.39
CA ALA A 98 13.72 -18.50 4.38
C ALA A 98 12.29 -19.07 4.55
N CYS A 99 11.27 -18.32 4.14
CA CYS A 99 9.90 -18.82 4.14
C CYS A 99 9.67 -19.70 2.91
N PRO A 100 9.44 -21.02 3.04
CA PRO A 100 9.15 -21.84 1.86
C PRO A 100 7.86 -21.35 1.18
N ALA A 101 7.85 -21.24 -0.14
CA ALA A 101 6.64 -20.82 -0.89
C ALA A 101 5.37 -21.64 -0.53
N PRO A 102 5.42 -22.97 -0.33
CA PRO A 102 4.25 -23.73 0.13
C PRO A 102 3.75 -23.32 1.52
N PHE A 103 4.65 -22.90 2.42
CA PHE A 103 4.30 -22.40 3.74
C PHE A 103 3.60 -21.04 3.61
N LEU A 104 4.19 -20.14 2.81
CA LEU A 104 3.66 -18.80 2.57
C LEU A 104 2.27 -18.86 1.90
N ASN A 105 2.07 -19.73 0.91
CA ASN A 105 0.77 -19.90 0.26
C ASN A 105 -0.33 -20.40 1.21
N LYS A 106 0.05 -21.14 2.26
CA LYS A 106 -0.89 -21.72 3.22
C LYS A 106 -1.19 -20.81 4.41
N TYR A 107 -0.19 -20.09 4.91
CA TYR A 107 -0.27 -19.32 6.15
C TYR A 107 -0.09 -17.82 5.98
N GLY A 108 0.38 -17.39 4.80
CA GLY A 108 0.49 -16.00 4.43
C GLY A 108 -0.87 -15.33 4.32
N ARG A 109 -0.93 -14.11 4.84
CA ARG A 109 -2.09 -13.23 4.72
C ARG A 109 -1.72 -12.07 3.84
N GLU A 110 -2.53 -11.85 2.81
CA GLU A 110 -2.37 -10.73 1.89
C GLU A 110 -3.23 -9.53 2.33
N LYS A 111 -2.69 -8.33 2.12
CA LYS A 111 -3.41 -7.06 2.21
C LYS A 111 -3.08 -6.14 1.04
N TRP A 112 -4.12 -5.51 0.49
CA TRP A 112 -4.02 -4.35 -0.40
C TRP A 112 -4.08 -3.11 0.47
N ILE A 113 -2.97 -2.39 0.55
CA ILE A 113 -2.76 -1.32 1.50
C ILE A 113 -3.02 0.03 0.85
N TYR A 114 -3.91 0.79 1.47
CA TYR A 114 -4.21 2.18 1.18
C TYR A 114 -3.71 3.03 2.35
N ALA A 115 -3.52 4.32 2.14
CA ALA A 115 -3.11 5.24 3.19
C ALA A 115 -4.19 6.30 3.42
N PHE A 116 -4.27 6.79 4.66
CA PHE A 116 -5.18 7.87 5.02
C PHE A 116 -4.66 9.25 4.64
N ASP A 117 -3.37 9.52 4.87
CA ASP A 117 -2.76 10.84 4.69
C ASP A 117 -1.34 10.74 4.09
N SER A 118 -0.79 11.89 3.68
CA SER A 118 0.53 11.98 3.06
C SER A 118 1.66 11.45 3.93
N SER A 119 1.61 11.65 5.25
CA SER A 119 2.66 11.16 6.15
C SER A 119 2.71 9.63 6.20
N ILE A 120 1.54 8.98 6.17
CA ILE A 120 1.44 7.52 6.09
C ILE A 120 1.83 7.02 4.70
N ILE A 121 1.49 7.73 3.62
CA ILE A 121 1.96 7.41 2.27
C ILE A 121 3.48 7.40 2.23
N GLU A 122 4.13 8.47 2.70
CA GLU A 122 5.59 8.59 2.73
C GLU A 122 6.23 7.47 3.57
N GLN A 123 5.64 7.14 4.73
CA GLN A 123 6.12 6.04 5.56
C GLN A 123 6.04 4.70 4.83
N ILE A 124 4.92 4.39 4.17
CA ILE A 124 4.74 3.16 3.40
C ILE A 124 5.70 3.11 2.21
N LEU A 125 5.84 4.22 1.47
CA LEU A 125 6.68 4.27 0.27
C LEU A 125 8.18 4.30 0.58
N SER A 126 8.58 4.69 1.78
CA SER A 126 9.97 4.63 2.25
C SER A 126 10.35 3.28 2.88
N THR A 127 9.39 2.40 3.09
CA THR A 127 9.62 1.09 3.72
C THR A 127 10.42 0.17 2.80
N GLU A 128 11.59 -0.29 3.27
CA GLU A 128 12.36 -1.30 2.55
C GLU A 128 11.54 -2.60 2.37
N LEU A 129 11.40 -3.05 1.12
CA LEU A 129 10.57 -4.20 0.78
C LEU A 129 11.14 -5.50 1.35
N PRO A 130 10.41 -6.21 2.23
CA PRO A 130 10.83 -7.52 2.70
C PRO A 130 10.90 -8.53 1.56
N ASN A 131 11.86 -9.45 1.63
CA ASN A 131 11.98 -10.58 0.73
C ASN A 131 11.74 -11.89 1.49
N TYR A 132 10.77 -12.67 1.05
CA TYR A 132 10.37 -13.88 1.75
C TYR A 132 11.47 -14.97 1.74
N ASN A 133 12.44 -14.87 0.83
CA ASN A 133 13.62 -15.73 0.79
C ASN A 133 14.76 -15.26 1.71
N ASP A 134 14.70 -14.03 2.24
CA ASP A 134 15.74 -13.45 3.09
C ASP A 134 15.15 -12.92 4.42
N PRO A 135 15.18 -13.74 5.48
CA PRO A 135 14.65 -13.38 6.81
C PRO A 135 15.29 -12.15 7.46
N SER A 136 16.47 -11.73 7.02
CA SER A 136 17.12 -10.53 7.56
C SER A 136 16.38 -9.24 7.16
N THR A 137 15.65 -9.28 6.06
CA THR A 137 14.84 -8.15 5.54
C THR A 137 13.44 -8.10 6.16
N TRP A 138 13.03 -9.14 6.89
CA TRP A 138 11.69 -9.21 7.45
C TRP A 138 11.48 -8.16 8.54
N LYS A 139 10.27 -7.59 8.58
CA LYS A 139 9.90 -6.55 9.55
C LYS A 139 8.73 -7.04 10.39
N LYS A 140 8.81 -6.87 11.72
CA LYS A 140 7.60 -6.95 12.54
C LYS A 140 6.76 -5.72 12.24
N ILE A 141 5.46 -5.92 12.06
CA ILE A 141 4.51 -4.86 11.74
C ILE A 141 3.41 -4.81 12.79
N SER A 142 3.00 -3.59 13.13
CA SER A 142 1.76 -3.31 13.85
C SER A 142 1.02 -2.21 13.09
N ILE A 143 0.03 -2.62 12.30
CA ILE A 143 -0.75 -1.72 11.46
C ILE A 143 -2.12 -1.49 12.11
N LYS A 144 -2.49 -0.23 12.32
CA LYS A 144 -3.83 0.15 12.77
C LYS A 144 -4.54 0.87 11.63
N GLY A 145 -5.79 0.50 11.40
CA GLY A 145 -6.55 1.06 10.29
C GLY A 145 -7.95 0.49 10.19
N LYS A 146 -8.56 0.61 9.01
CA LYS A 146 -9.92 0.14 8.73
C LYS A 146 -9.95 -0.76 7.52
N CYS A 147 -10.75 -1.82 7.61
CA CYS A 147 -11.07 -2.65 6.45
C CYS A 147 -11.90 -1.85 5.45
N VAL A 148 -11.59 -1.97 4.16
CA VAL A 148 -12.50 -1.55 3.11
C VAL A 148 -13.50 -2.67 2.88
N GLU A 149 -14.78 -2.40 3.08
CA GLU A 149 -15.85 -3.39 2.93
C GLU A 149 -16.23 -3.60 1.46
N LYS A 150 -16.27 -2.50 0.70
CA LYS A 150 -16.57 -2.49 -0.73
C LYS A 150 -16.18 -1.16 -1.36
N GLN A 151 -16.07 -1.18 -2.68
CA GLN A 151 -16.11 0.03 -3.49
C GLN A 151 -17.57 0.47 -3.69
N ILE A 152 -17.80 1.78 -3.54
CA ILE A 152 -19.07 2.47 -3.82
C ILE A 152 -19.07 2.89 -5.28
N SER A 153 -17.97 3.50 -5.75
CA SER A 153 -17.78 3.92 -7.14
C SER A 153 -16.30 3.90 -7.54
N GLY A 154 -16.04 3.82 -8.84
CA GLY A 154 -14.74 4.02 -9.46
C GLY A 154 -14.97 4.51 -10.88
N ILE A 155 -14.50 5.70 -11.21
CA ILE A 155 -14.80 6.37 -12.48
C ILE A 155 -13.51 6.92 -13.06
N ASP A 156 -13.25 6.61 -14.33
CA ASP A 156 -12.37 7.39 -15.20
C ASP A 156 -13.13 8.63 -15.68
N LYS A 157 -12.68 9.82 -15.32
CA LYS A 157 -13.34 11.08 -15.65
C LYS A 157 -13.21 11.47 -17.12
N SER A 158 -12.25 10.89 -17.85
CA SER A 158 -11.99 11.23 -19.25
C SER A 158 -13.08 10.72 -20.18
N ASP A 159 -13.60 9.52 -19.93
CA ASP A 159 -14.61 8.84 -20.73
C ASP A 159 -15.82 8.32 -19.91
N ASN A 160 -15.85 8.61 -18.61
CA ASN A 160 -16.84 8.14 -17.66
C ASN A 160 -16.92 6.60 -17.56
N GLN A 161 -15.80 5.91 -17.83
CA GLN A 161 -15.71 4.46 -17.71
C GLN A 161 -15.69 4.00 -16.24
N SER A 162 -16.36 2.88 -15.98
CA SER A 162 -16.39 2.25 -14.67
C SER A 162 -15.09 1.49 -14.38
N LEU A 163 -14.40 1.88 -13.30
CA LEU A 163 -13.17 1.25 -12.78
C LEU A 163 -13.46 0.46 -11.50
N MET A 164 -14.50 -0.37 -11.54
CA MET A 164 -14.91 -1.18 -10.39
C MET A 164 -14.00 -2.40 -10.22
N LEU A 165 -13.45 -2.53 -9.02
CA LEU A 165 -12.64 -3.68 -8.61
C LEU A 165 -13.53 -4.88 -8.28
N PRO A 166 -13.05 -6.12 -8.48
CA PRO A 166 -13.79 -7.31 -8.13
C PRO A 166 -14.00 -7.42 -6.60
N ASN A 167 -15.13 -7.98 -6.16
CA ASN A 167 -15.43 -8.15 -4.71
C ASN A 167 -14.36 -8.94 -3.94
N THR A 168 -13.62 -9.82 -4.63
CA THR A 168 -12.49 -10.57 -4.06
C THR A 168 -11.35 -9.68 -3.55
N HIS A 169 -11.30 -8.42 -4.00
CA HIS A 169 -10.38 -7.41 -3.50
C HIS A 169 -10.66 -7.05 -2.04
N PHE A 170 -11.93 -7.05 -1.63
CA PHE A 170 -12.39 -6.58 -0.31
C PHE A 170 -12.65 -7.73 0.69
N ASN A 171 -12.93 -8.94 0.18
CA ASN A 171 -13.29 -10.10 0.98
C ASN A 171 -12.32 -10.35 2.15
N SER A 172 -12.87 -10.67 3.33
CA SER A 172 -12.07 -10.96 4.54
C SER A 172 -11.10 -9.81 4.92
N CYS A 173 -11.55 -8.56 4.73
CA CYS A 173 -10.77 -7.36 5.04
C CYS A 173 -9.45 -7.30 4.26
N ARG A 174 -9.41 -7.83 3.03
CA ARG A 174 -8.16 -7.90 2.26
C ARG A 174 -7.67 -6.49 1.84
N SER A 175 -8.57 -5.56 1.57
CA SER A 175 -8.25 -4.13 1.42
C SER A 175 -8.27 -3.41 2.77
N PHE A 176 -7.26 -2.58 3.03
CA PHE A 176 -7.05 -1.95 4.33
C PHE A 176 -6.50 -0.53 4.22
N VAL A 177 -7.23 0.45 4.77
CA VAL A 177 -6.75 1.84 4.88
C VAL A 177 -5.96 1.99 6.17
N VAL A 178 -4.69 2.38 6.04
CA VAL A 178 -3.74 2.52 7.14
C VAL A 178 -3.82 3.92 7.73
N PHE A 179 -3.93 3.95 9.05
CA PHE A 179 -3.93 5.17 9.86
C PHE A 179 -2.65 5.29 10.68
N ASN A 180 -2.00 4.15 10.97
CA ASN A 180 -0.74 4.12 11.70
C ASN A 180 -0.01 2.83 11.35
N LEU A 181 1.28 2.95 11.05
CA LEU A 181 2.19 1.85 10.78
C LEU A 181 3.37 1.94 11.76
N ILE A 182 3.67 0.84 12.44
CA ILE A 182 4.88 0.69 13.25
C ILE A 182 5.62 -0.52 12.73
N GLU A 183 6.90 -0.33 12.45
CA GLU A 183 7.77 -1.38 11.96
C GLU A 183 9.04 -1.46 12.80
N THR A 184 9.50 -2.68 13.03
CA THR A 184 10.78 -2.94 13.69
C THR A 184 11.46 -4.15 13.03
N PRO A 185 12.79 -4.24 13.02
CA PRO A 185 13.48 -5.41 12.50
C PRO A 185 13.02 -6.71 13.18
N TYR A 186 12.79 -7.76 12.39
CA TYR A 186 12.30 -9.06 12.89
C TYR A 186 13.25 -9.71 13.91
N LEU A 187 14.56 -9.68 13.64
CA LEU A 187 15.56 -10.41 14.41
C LEU A 187 15.98 -9.73 15.72
N ASN A 188 15.63 -8.46 15.95
CA ASN A 188 16.23 -7.66 17.01
C ASN A 188 15.46 -7.63 18.34
N ILE A 189 14.30 -8.29 18.44
CA ILE A 189 13.46 -8.28 19.64
C ILE A 189 12.76 -9.63 19.76
N ASP A 190 12.68 -10.24 20.94
CA ASP A 190 11.80 -11.40 21.17
C ASP A 190 10.32 -10.94 21.26
N TRP A 191 9.39 -11.79 20.85
CA TRP A 191 7.96 -11.46 20.72
C TRP A 191 7.20 -11.45 22.05
#